data_AF-A0AB37ZDU3-F1
#
_entry.id   AF-A0AB37ZDU3-F1
#
_cell.length_a   1.000
_cell.length_b   1.000
_cell.length_c   1.000
_cell.angle_alpha   90.00
_cell.angle_beta   90.00
_cell.angle_gamma   90.00
#
_symmetry.space_group_name_H-M   'P 1'
#
loop_
_entity.id
_entity.type
_entity.pdbx_description
1 polymer ?
#
loop_
_entity_poly.entity_id
_entity_poly.type
_entity_poly.pdbx_seq_one_letter_code
_entity_poly.pdbx_strand_id
1 'polypeptide(L)' 'MKTKEEGKKAMRKTLAPLSLVQLVEAFELTSKQNGPEIPVVREVLMDELEDRNVQAFEAWMDSVTDSPRSFFLAA' A
#
# COMPACT_ATOMS: atom_id res chain seq x y z
N MET A 1 -21.72 -6.18 6.72
CA MET A 1 -20.67 -6.17 5.67
C MET A 1 -20.62 -4.90 4.82
N LYS A 2 -21.62 -3.99 4.82
CA LYS A 2 -21.54 -2.71 4.06
C LYS A 2 -20.48 -1.72 4.58
N THR A 3 -20.22 -1.71 5.88
CA THR A 3 -19.37 -0.70 6.54
C THR A 3 -17.86 -0.83 6.30
N LYS A 4 -17.36 -2.04 6.00
CA LYS A 4 -15.91 -2.27 5.81
C LYS A 4 -15.44 -1.78 4.44
N GLU A 5 -16.19 -2.08 3.38
CA GLU A 5 -15.89 -1.63 2.01
C GLU A 5 -16.05 -0.11 1.84
N GLU A 6 -17.07 0.48 2.48
CA GLU A 6 -17.22 1.94 2.53
C GLU A 6 -16.04 2.61 3.24
N GLY A 7 -15.52 1.99 4.31
CA GLY A 7 -14.32 2.43 5.02
C GLY A 7 -13.06 2.37 4.15
N LYS A 8 -12.82 1.24 3.46
CA LYS A 8 -11.70 1.11 2.51
C LYS A 8 -11.79 2.12 1.38
N LYS A 9 -12.98 2.32 0.81
CA LYS A 9 -13.21 3.32 -0.24
C LYS A 9 -12.93 4.74 0.24
N ALA A 10 -13.29 5.07 1.48
CA ALA A 10 -12.95 6.36 2.07
C ALA A 10 -11.44 6.51 2.27
N MET A 11 -10.75 5.46 2.74
CA MET A 11 -9.28 5.46 2.88
C MET A 11 -8.56 5.63 1.54
N ARG A 12 -8.95 4.92 0.48
CA ARG A 12 -8.36 5.10 -0.86
C ARG A 12 -8.46 6.55 -1.36
N LYS A 13 -9.58 7.23 -1.10
CA LYS A 13 -9.71 8.67 -1.45
C LYS A 13 -8.68 9.56 -0.75
N THR A 14 -8.23 9.17 0.45
CA THR A 14 -7.18 9.91 1.17
C THR A 14 -5.77 9.58 0.67
N LEU A 15 -5.58 8.42 0.03
CA LEU A 15 -4.32 7.99 -0.58
C LEU A 15 -4.11 8.53 -2.00
N ALA A 16 -5.19 8.69 -2.77
CA ALA A 16 -5.15 9.20 -4.14
C ALA A 16 -4.29 10.46 -4.38
N PRO A 17 -4.25 11.47 -3.49
CA PRO A 17 -3.39 12.65 -3.67
C PRO A 17 -1.93 12.43 -3.27
N LEU A 18 -1.57 11.30 -2.65
CA LEU A 18 -0.20 11.02 -2.23
C LEU A 18 0.66 10.67 -3.44
N SER A 19 1.92 11.12 -3.39
CA SER A 19 2.94 10.70 -4.34
C SER A 19 3.33 9.23 -4.13
N LEU A 20 3.90 8.61 -5.17
CA LEU A 20 4.37 7.24 -5.07
C LEU A 20 5.38 7.03 -3.93
N VAL A 21 6.28 7.99 -3.72
CA VAL A 21 7.24 7.97 -2.61
C VAL A 21 6.53 7.93 -1.25
N GLN A 22 5.51 8.79 -1.07
CA GLN A 22 4.75 8.85 0.18
C GLN A 22 3.95 7.56 0.43
N LEU A 23 3.42 6.92 -0.62
CA LEU A 23 2.72 5.64 -0.50
C LEU A 23 3.66 4.52 -0.06
N VAL A 24 4.85 4.43 -0.66
CA VAL A 24 5.91 3.49 -0.27
C VAL A 24 6.34 3.71 1.18
N GLU A 25 6.58 4.96 1.58
CA GLU A 25 6.95 5.31 2.95
C GLU A 25 5.86 4.98 3.96
N ALA A 26 4.59 5.26 3.61
CA ALA A 26 3.44 4.90 4.44
C ALA A 26 3.35 3.38 4.65
N PHE A 27 3.58 2.60 3.58
CA PHE A 27 3.62 1.15 3.68
C PHE A 27 4.75 0.66 4.59
N GLU A 28 5.97 1.15 4.41
CA GLU A 28 7.12 0.79 5.26
C GLU A 28 6.90 1.14 6.74
N LEU A 29 6.19 2.25 7.01
CA LEU A 29 5.84 2.65 8.37
C LEU A 29 4.91 1.64 9.05
N THR A 30 4.06 0.93 8.29
CA THR A 30 3.18 -0.11 8.86
C THR A 30 3.96 -1.28 9.44
N SER A 31 5.14 -1.60 8.92
CA SER A 31 5.97 -2.72 9.39
C SER A 31 6.52 -2.51 10.80
N LYS A 32 6.45 -1.29 11.33
CA LYS A 32 6.86 -0.95 12.71
C LYS A 32 5.68 -0.86 13.69
N GLN A 33 4.46 -1.09 13.21
CA GLN A 33 3.24 -0.95 13.99
C GLN A 33 2.52 -2.31 14.12
N ASN A 34 1.90 -2.54 15.28
CA ASN A 34 1.24 -3.81 15.61
C ASN A 34 -0.25 -3.64 15.94
N GLY A 35 -0.89 -2.57 15.44
CA GLY A 35 -2.31 -2.30 15.66
C GLY A 35 -3.23 -3.28 14.91
N PRO A 36 -4.44 -3.57 15.44
CA PRO A 36 -5.42 -4.41 14.75
C PRO A 36 -5.89 -3.86 13.39
N GLU A 37 -5.71 -2.56 13.16
CA GLU A 37 -6.00 -1.86 11.90
C GLU A 37 -4.91 -2.04 10.84
N ILE A 38 -3.69 -2.42 11.23
CA ILE A 38 -2.52 -2.48 10.34
C ILE A 38 -2.72 -3.38 9.12
N PRO A 39 -3.33 -4.59 9.24
CA PRO A 39 -3.62 -5.41 8.06
C PRO A 39 -4.53 -4.71 7.05
N VAL A 40 -5.54 -3.96 7.52
CA VAL A 40 -6.48 -3.24 6.65
C VAL A 40 -5.78 -2.05 5.98
N VAL A 41 -4.94 -1.32 6.73
CA VAL A 41 -4.16 -0.20 6.17
C VAL A 41 -3.19 -0.70 5.11
N ARG A 42 -2.50 -1.83 5.35
CA ARG A 42 -1.59 -2.45 4.38
C ARG A 42 -2.32 -2.87 3.12
N GLU A 43 -3.48 -3.51 3.25
CA GLU A 43 -4.31 -3.90 2.10
C GLU A 43 -4.65 -2.68 1.23
N VAL A 44 -5.11 -1.58 1.84
CA VAL A 44 -5.49 -0.37 1.10
C VAL A 44 -4.29 0.33 0.45
N LEU A 45 -3.11 0.31 1.09
CA LEU A 45 -1.87 0.83 0.51
C LEU A 45 -1.38 -0.05 -0.64
N MET A 46 -1.53 -1.38 -0.54
CA MET A 46 -1.18 -2.33 -1.59
C MET A 46 -2.10 -2.16 -2.80
N ASP A 47 -3.41 -2.03 -2.59
CA ASP A 47 -4.37 -1.72 -3.67
C ASP A 47 -3.95 -0.46 -4.44
N GLU A 48 -3.59 0.62 -3.72
CA GLU A 48 -3.18 1.87 -4.36
C GLU A 48 -1.83 1.72 -5.09
N LEU A 49 -0.87 0.95 -4.55
CA LEU A 49 0.41 0.70 -5.21
C LEU A 49 0.24 -0.13 -6.49
N GLU A 50 -0.62 -1.15 -6.47
CA GLU A 50 -1.00 -1.95 -7.64
C GLU A 50 -1.63 -1.07 -8.73
N ASP A 51 -2.59 -0.21 -8.35
CA ASP A 51 -3.26 0.73 -9.26
C ASP A 51 -2.26 1.71 -9.94
N ARG A 52 -1.14 2.03 -9.28
CA ARG A 52 -0.11 2.94 -9.83
C ARG A 52 0.83 2.24 -10.80
N ASN A 53 1.22 1.00 -10.51
CA ASN A 53 2.10 0.22 -11.37
C ASN A 53 1.99 -1.28 -11.06
N VAL A 54 1.12 -1.97 -11.82
CA VAL A 54 0.89 -3.42 -11.68
C VAL A 54 2.17 -4.24 -11.87
N GLN A 55 3.06 -3.87 -12.79
CA GLN A 55 4.27 -4.65 -13.06
C GLN A 55 5.26 -4.58 -11.89
N ALA A 56 5.44 -3.40 -11.30
CA ALA A 56 6.26 -3.23 -10.11
C ALA A 56 5.65 -3.95 -8.90
N PHE A 57 4.32 -3.94 -8.79
CA PHE A 57 3.59 -4.64 -7.74
C PHE A 57 3.77 -6.16 -7.83
N GLU A 58 3.53 -6.74 -9.00
CA GLU A 58 3.71 -8.18 -9.26
C GLU A 58 5.16 -8.59 -8.98
N ALA A 59 6.15 -7.84 -9.48
CA ALA A 59 7.56 -8.11 -9.23
C ALA A 59 7.92 -8.08 -7.73
N TRP A 60 7.27 -7.20 -6.96
CA TRP A 60 7.43 -7.17 -5.51
C TRP A 60 6.79 -8.38 -4.83
N MET A 61 5.57 -8.77 -5.24
CA MET A 61 4.86 -9.93 -4.69
C MET A 61 5.54 -11.27 -4.99
N ASP A 62 6.22 -11.36 -6.12
CA ASP A 62 7.03 -12.53 -6.49
C ASP A 62 8.41 -12.55 -5.80
N SER A 63 8.75 -11.51 -5.03
CA SER A 63 10.03 -11.40 -4.33
C SER A 63 9.96 -11.86 -2.87
N VAL A 64 11.13 -12.05 -2.25
CA VAL A 64 11.27 -12.29 -0.79
C VAL A 64 11.44 -10.98 -0.01
N THR A 65 11.22 -9.82 -0.63
CA THR A 65 11.51 -8.50 -0.04
C THR A 65 10.28 -7.90 0.63
N ASP A 66 10.39 -7.54 1.91
CA ASP A 66 9.26 -6.98 2.67
C ASP A 66 8.86 -5.55 2.27
N SER A 67 9.76 -4.80 1.64
CA SER A 67 9.53 -3.40 1.22
C SER A 67 9.30 -3.28 -0.29
N PRO A 68 8.30 -2.50 -0.74
CA PRO A 68 8.07 -2.20 -2.16
C PRO A 68 9.09 -1.21 -2.74
N ARG A 69 9.94 -0.58 -1.92
CA ARG A 69 10.76 0.57 -2.31
C ARG A 69 11.64 0.32 -3.53
N SER A 70 12.33 -0.81 -3.59
CA SER A 70 13.22 -1.14 -4.72
C SER A 70 12.48 -1.42 -6.03
N PHE A 71 11.17 -1.70 -5.97
CA PHE A 71 10.36 -1.99 -7.16
C PHE A 71 9.70 -0.73 -7.71
N PHE A 72 9.28 0.18 -6.83
CA PHE A 72 8.54 1.38 -7.22
C PHE A 72 9.41 2.64 -7.34
N LEU A 73 10.53 2.70 -6.61
CA LEU A 73 11.40 3.90 -6.54
C LEU A 73 12.81 3.66 -7.08
N ALA A 74 13.08 2.50 -7.68
CA ALA A 74 14.32 2.32 -8.44
C ALA A 74 14.27 3.24 -9.68
N ALA A 75 15.28 4.12 -9.77
CA ALA A 75 15.44 5.08 -10.87
C ALA A 75 15.96 4.42 -12.14
#